data_AF-A0A7W0TVH3-F1
#
_entry.id   AF-A0A7W0TVH3-F1
#
_cell.length_a   1.000
_cell.length_b   1.000
_cell.length_c   1.000
_cell.angle_alpha   90.00
_cell.angle_beta   90.00
_cell.angle_gamma   90.00
#
_symmetry.space_group_name_H-M   'P 1'
#
loop_
_entity.id
_entity.type
_entity.pdbx_description
1 polymer ?
#
loop_
_entity_poly.entity_id
_entity_poly.type
_entity_poly.pdbx_seq_one_letter_code
_entity_poly.pdbx_strand_id
1 'polypeptide(L)'
;LLLAAVALAGLGYAEGGRLARELSGWRVICWALVLAAPFLLPPVAIAVARGGIAGDGRAWAAFAYISVVSMFLGFFAWYRGLALGGIARVGQVQLVQPALTLAWAALLLGETIDWATAFAALLVVGTVALGRRVRR
;
A
#
# COMPACT_ATOMS: atom_id res chain seq x y z
N LEU A 1 -6.67 -2.14 -18.11
CA LEU A 1 -5.47 -2.30 -17.25
C LEU A 1 -5.77 -2.07 -15.78
N LEU A 2 -6.42 -0.96 -15.39
CA LEU A 2 -6.68 -0.63 -13.98
C LEU A 2 -7.44 -1.73 -13.20
N LEU A 3 -8.53 -2.28 -13.75
CA LEU A 3 -9.27 -3.36 -13.09
C LEU A 3 -8.42 -4.62 -12.89
N ALA A 4 -7.59 -4.97 -13.87
CA ALA A 4 -6.66 -6.10 -13.76
C ALA A 4 -5.59 -5.83 -12.69
N ALA A 5 -5.06 -4.61 -12.62
CA ALA A 5 -4.10 -4.22 -11.57
C ALA A 5 -4.73 -4.32 -10.17
N VAL A 6 -5.97 -3.86 -9.99
CA VAL A 6 -6.71 -3.98 -8.73
C VAL A 6 -6.93 -5.46 -8.37
N ALA A 7 -7.33 -6.29 -9.33
CA ALA A 7 -7.53 -7.72 -9.11
C ALA A 7 -6.23 -8.43 -8.71
N LEU A 8 -5.13 -8.19 -9.43
CA LEU A 8 -3.82 -8.76 -9.14
C LEU A 8 -3.27 -8.29 -7.80
N ALA A 9 -3.42 -7.00 -7.47
CA ALA A 9 -3.02 -6.47 -6.18
C ALA A 9 -3.80 -7.14 -5.04
N GLY A 10 -5.13 -7.27 -5.18
CA GLY A 10 -5.97 -7.96 -4.21
C GLY A 10 -5.59 -9.43 -4.02
N LEU A 11 -5.32 -10.14 -5.12
CA LEU A 11 -4.87 -11.54 -5.09
C LEU A 11 -3.51 -11.69 -4.40
N GLY A 12 -2.52 -10.89 -4.81
CA GLY A 12 -1.19 -10.92 -4.19
C GLY A 12 -1.24 -10.61 -2.71
N TYR A 13 -2.16 -9.74 -2.30
CA TYR A 13 -2.37 -9.38 -0.90
C TYR A 13 -3.02 -10.49 -0.08
N ALA A 14 -4.05 -11.13 -0.63
CA ALA A 14 -4.68 -12.28 0.00
C ALA A 14 -3.68 -13.44 0.15
N GLU A 15 -2.92 -13.71 -0.90
CA GLU A 15 -1.92 -14.78 -0.90
C GLU A 15 -0.74 -14.46 0.03
N GLY A 16 -0.26 -13.22 0.06
CA GLY A 16 0.76 -12.78 1.01
C GLY A 16 0.29 -12.93 2.46
N GLY A 17 -0.98 -12.61 2.75
CA GLY A 17 -1.58 -12.83 4.07
C GLY A 17 -1.77 -14.31 4.42
N ARG A 18 -2.03 -15.18 3.43
CA ARG A 18 -2.11 -16.64 3.61
C ARG A 18 -0.72 -17.20 3.91
N LEU A 19 0.25 -16.88 3.07
CA LEU A 19 1.65 -17.26 3.24
C LEU A 19 2.21 -16.75 4.57
N ALA A 20 1.80 -15.58 5.06
CA ALA A 20 2.25 -15.04 6.35
C ALA A 20 1.89 -15.91 7.56
N ARG A 21 0.93 -16.83 7.41
CA ARG A 21 0.54 -17.81 8.43
C ARG A 21 1.45 -19.04 8.45
N GLU A 22 1.95 -19.42 7.28
CA GLU A 22 2.82 -20.60 7.09
C GLU A 22 4.29 -20.20 7.22
N LEU A 23 4.65 -19.10 6.59
CA LEU A 23 5.95 -18.44 6.60
C LEU A 23 5.81 -17.15 7.40
N SER A 24 6.54 -17.00 8.50
CA SER A 24 6.53 -15.77 9.31
C SER A 24 6.55 -14.51 8.43
N GLY A 25 5.68 -13.53 8.68
CA GLY A 25 5.41 -12.39 7.77
C GLY A 25 6.63 -11.62 7.26
N TRP A 26 7.71 -11.52 8.04
CA TRP A 26 8.97 -10.91 7.58
C TRP A 26 9.62 -11.68 6.42
N ARG A 27 9.54 -13.02 6.41
CA ARG A 27 10.05 -13.86 5.32
C ARG A 27 9.25 -13.63 4.04
N VAL A 28 7.94 -13.44 4.16
CA VAL A 28 7.06 -13.19 3.02
C VAL A 28 7.45 -11.91 2.29
N ILE A 29 7.69 -10.80 3.02
CA ILE A 29 8.12 -9.56 2.37
C ILE A 29 9.54 -9.65 1.80
N CYS A 30 10.48 -10.30 2.49
CA CYS A 30 11.83 -10.49 1.96
C CYS A 30 11.81 -11.27 0.64
N TRP A 31 11.07 -12.38 0.58
CA TRP A 31 10.93 -13.16 -0.66
C TRP A 31 10.18 -12.39 -1.74
N ALA A 32 9.12 -11.64 -1.39
CA ALA A 32 8.41 -10.81 -2.35
C ALA A 32 9.34 -9.77 -3.00
N LEU A 33 10.24 -9.13 -2.21
CA LEU A 33 11.20 -8.16 -2.73
C LEU A 33 12.25 -8.81 -3.64
N VAL A 34 12.80 -9.96 -3.23
CA VAL A 34 13.79 -10.71 -4.04
C VAL A 34 13.17 -11.14 -5.38
N LEU A 35 11.93 -11.63 -5.36
CA LEU A 35 11.21 -12.05 -6.57
C LEU A 35 10.81 -10.87 -7.45
N ALA A 36 10.47 -9.70 -6.86
CA ALA A 36 10.10 -8.50 -7.62
C ALA A 36 11.32 -7.80 -8.25
N ALA A 37 12.50 -7.87 -7.63
CA ALA A 37 13.72 -7.21 -8.07
C ALA A 37 14.07 -7.39 -9.56
N PRO A 38 14.10 -8.61 -10.14
CA PRO A 38 14.43 -8.78 -11.57
C PRO A 38 13.42 -8.12 -12.50
N PHE A 39 12.15 -7.98 -12.10
CA PHE A 39 11.12 -7.32 -12.90
C PHE A 39 11.17 -5.79 -12.77
N LEU A 40 11.64 -5.29 -11.62
CA LEU A 40 11.83 -3.85 -11.37
C LEU A 40 13.14 -3.31 -11.95
N LEU A 41 14.14 -4.16 -12.14
CA LEU A 41 15.45 -3.78 -12.70
C LEU A 41 15.35 -3.09 -14.07
N PRO A 42 14.67 -3.65 -15.08
CA PRO A 42 14.56 -3.02 -16.39
C PRO A 42 13.93 -1.61 -16.38
N PRO A 43 12.74 -1.37 -15.78
CA PRO A 43 12.16 -0.03 -15.78
C PRO A 43 13.02 0.98 -15.00
N VAL A 44 13.67 0.56 -13.90
CA VAL A 44 14.61 1.42 -13.16
C VAL A 44 15.82 1.77 -14.03
N ALA A 45 16.43 0.79 -14.70
CA ALA A 45 17.58 1.02 -15.58
C ALA A 45 17.22 1.96 -16.75
N ILE A 46 16.04 1.78 -17.36
CA ILE A 46 15.55 2.66 -18.42
C ILE A 46 15.33 4.08 -17.89
N ALA A 47 14.72 4.23 -16.71
CA ALA A 47 14.49 5.55 -16.09
C ALA A 47 15.80 6.27 -15.80
N VAL A 48 16.79 5.56 -15.23
CA VAL A 48 18.14 6.08 -14.97
C VAL A 48 18.85 6.44 -16.27
N ALA A 49 18.75 5.61 -17.31
CA ALA A 49 19.40 5.89 -18.60
C ALA A 49 18.81 7.13 -19.30
N ARG A 50 17.51 7.41 -19.13
CA ARG A 50 16.83 8.56 -19.76
C ARG A 50 16.96 9.86 -18.96
N GLY A 51 16.92 9.77 -17.63
CA GLY A 51 16.81 10.94 -16.74
C GLY A 51 17.96 11.12 -15.76
N GLY A 52 18.92 10.19 -15.73
CA GLY A 52 19.97 10.16 -14.71
C GLY A 52 19.44 9.82 -13.32
N ILE A 53 20.30 9.96 -12.32
CA ILE A 53 19.93 9.88 -10.91
C ILE A 53 20.02 11.30 -10.35
N ALA A 54 18.88 11.83 -9.90
CA ALA A 54 18.78 13.16 -9.32
C ALA A 54 18.08 13.09 -7.95
N GLY A 55 18.45 13.97 -7.04
CA GLY A 55 17.87 14.06 -5.70
C GLY A 55 18.82 14.75 -4.74
N ASP A 56 18.33 15.73 -3.99
CA ASP A 56 19.06 16.33 -2.89
C ASP A 56 19.06 15.41 -1.65
N GLY A 57 19.75 15.80 -0.58
CA GLY A 57 19.79 15.01 0.65
C GLY A 57 18.41 14.74 1.25
N ARG A 58 17.44 15.65 1.06
CA ARG A 58 16.07 15.49 1.54
C ARG A 58 15.31 14.44 0.73
N ALA A 59 15.42 14.45 -0.59
CA ALA A 59 14.82 13.45 -1.46
C ALA A 59 15.32 12.05 -1.13
N TRP A 60 16.63 11.88 -0.91
CA TRP A 60 17.21 10.61 -0.51
C TRP A 60 16.78 10.16 0.89
N ALA A 61 16.70 11.08 1.86
CA ALA A 61 16.20 10.76 3.19
C ALA A 61 14.72 10.32 3.15
N ALA A 62 13.88 11.01 2.38
CA ALA A 62 12.48 10.64 2.18
C ALA A 62 12.36 9.27 1.49
N PHE A 63 13.17 9.01 0.45
CA PHE A 63 13.21 7.71 -0.22
C PHE A 63 13.64 6.58 0.72
N ALA A 64 14.68 6.79 1.53
CA ALA A 64 15.13 5.82 2.52
C ALA A 64 14.05 5.54 3.58
N TYR A 65 13.39 6.59 4.08
CA TYR A 65 12.30 6.44 5.04
C TYR A 65 11.12 5.64 4.46
N ILE A 66 10.65 6.01 3.26
CA ILE A 66 9.52 5.34 2.62
C ILE A 66 9.86 3.88 2.30
N SER A 67 11.05 3.60 1.77
CA SER A 67 11.45 2.24 1.36
C SER A 67 11.76 1.33 2.55
N VAL A 68 12.57 1.77 3.50
CA VAL A 68 13.05 0.92 4.60
C VAL A 68 12.04 0.90 5.75
N VAL A 69 11.61 2.06 6.23
CA VAL A 69 10.77 2.14 7.43
C VAL A 69 9.32 1.88 7.09
N SER A 70 8.74 2.71 6.21
CA SER A 70 7.30 2.65 5.91
C SER A 70 6.92 1.38 5.17
N MET A 71 7.67 1.01 4.12
CA MET A 71 7.37 -0.14 3.28
C MET A 71 7.95 -1.42 3.89
N PHE A 72 9.27 -1.59 3.94
CA PHE A 72 9.86 -2.88 4.33
C PHE A 72 9.54 -3.28 5.78
N LEU A 73 9.90 -2.46 6.76
CA LEU A 73 9.65 -2.75 8.18
C LEU A 73 8.15 -2.68 8.53
N GLY A 74 7.43 -1.72 7.96
CA GLY A 74 5.97 -1.63 8.10
C GLY A 74 5.27 -2.92 7.68
N PHE A 75 5.75 -3.57 6.61
CA PHE A 75 5.20 -4.84 6.15
C PHE A 75 5.43 -6.02 7.11
N PHE A 76 6.39 -5.95 8.03
CA PHE A 76 6.58 -6.98 9.05
C PHE A 76 5.39 -7.00 10.01
N ALA A 77 5.07 -5.81 10.55
CA ALA A 77 3.92 -5.62 11.42
C ALA A 77 2.62 -5.90 10.65
N TRP A 78 2.54 -5.46 9.40
CA TRP A 78 1.38 -5.64 8.56
C TRP A 78 1.05 -7.11 8.28
N TYR A 79 2.01 -7.89 7.76
CA TYR A 79 1.81 -9.31 7.50
C TYR A 79 1.55 -10.11 8.77
N ARG A 80 2.20 -9.75 9.88
CA ARG A 80 1.89 -10.36 11.18
C ARG A 80 0.46 -10.04 11.63
N GLY A 81 0.02 -8.80 11.43
CA GLY A 81 -1.36 -8.38 11.67
C GLY A 81 -2.36 -9.19 10.84
N LEU A 82 -2.10 -9.37 9.54
CA LEU A 82 -2.92 -10.20 8.64
C LEU A 82 -2.98 -11.67 9.08
N ALA A 83 -1.84 -12.24 9.48
CA ALA A 83 -1.77 -13.61 9.95
C ALA A 83 -2.64 -13.82 11.20
N LEU A 84 -2.54 -12.91 12.19
CA LEU A 84 -3.25 -12.98 13.47
C LEU A 84 -4.74 -12.60 13.36
N GLY A 85 -5.05 -11.48 12.72
CA GLY A 85 -6.39 -10.89 12.66
C GLY A 85 -7.26 -11.41 11.51
N GLY A 86 -6.67 -12.14 10.56
CA GLY A 86 -7.35 -12.62 9.36
C GLY A 86 -7.43 -11.58 8.25
N ILE A 87 -7.17 -12.03 7.02
CA ILE A 87 -7.07 -11.19 5.82
C ILE A 87 -8.33 -10.34 5.63
N ALA A 88 -9.52 -10.96 5.73
CA ALA A 88 -10.79 -10.28 5.51
C ALA A 88 -11.00 -9.13 6.51
N ARG A 89 -10.71 -9.34 7.80
CA ARG A 89 -10.93 -8.36 8.89
C ARG A 89 -9.90 -7.24 8.85
N VAL A 90 -8.62 -7.58 8.69
CA VAL A 90 -7.53 -6.61 8.67
C VAL A 90 -7.57 -5.78 7.37
N GLY A 91 -7.94 -6.39 6.24
CA GLY A 91 -8.24 -5.66 5.02
C GLY A 91 -9.41 -4.69 5.17
N GLN A 92 -10.33 -4.93 6.11
CA GLN A 92 -11.35 -3.92 6.42
C GLN A 92 -10.77 -2.69 7.13
N VAL A 93 -9.76 -2.86 7.99
CA VAL A 93 -9.11 -1.72 8.65
C VAL A 93 -8.47 -0.78 7.63
N GLN A 94 -7.93 -1.32 6.53
CA GLN A 94 -7.37 -0.52 5.44
C GLN A 94 -8.37 0.43 4.77
N LEU A 95 -9.68 0.19 4.87
CA LEU A 95 -10.66 1.09 4.25
C LEU A 95 -10.84 2.39 5.04
N VAL A 96 -10.25 2.49 6.23
CA VAL A 96 -10.08 3.76 6.96
C VAL A 96 -8.87 4.55 6.42
N GLN A 97 -7.90 3.87 5.78
CA GLN A 97 -6.66 4.48 5.29
C GLN A 97 -6.90 5.64 4.31
N PRO A 98 -7.79 5.54 3.29
CA PRO A 98 -8.02 6.68 2.38
C PRO A 98 -8.51 7.95 3.09
N ALA A 99 -9.40 7.80 4.07
CA ALA A 99 -9.92 8.92 4.85
C ALA A 99 -8.82 9.54 5.73
N LEU A 100 -8.00 8.70 6.38
CA LEU A 100 -6.86 9.17 7.17
C LEU A 100 -5.83 9.86 6.28
N THR A 101 -5.54 9.34 5.08
CA THR A 101 -4.61 9.97 4.13
C THR A 101 -5.07 11.38 3.76
N LEU A 102 -6.36 11.57 3.45
CA LEU A 102 -6.90 12.91 3.16
C LEU A 102 -6.78 13.84 4.37
N ALA A 103 -7.12 13.35 5.56
CA ALA A 103 -6.98 14.12 6.80
C ALA A 103 -5.52 14.53 7.05
N TRP A 104 -4.57 13.61 6.88
CA TRP A 104 -3.15 13.90 7.03
C TRP A 104 -2.64 14.86 5.96
N ALA A 105 -3.12 14.77 4.72
CA ALA A 105 -2.77 15.74 3.68
C ALA A 105 -3.21 17.16 4.05
N ALA A 106 -4.45 17.33 4.52
CA ALA A 106 -4.93 18.63 4.99
C ALA A 106 -4.13 19.14 6.20
N LEU A 107 -3.83 18.29 7.17
CA LEU A 107 -3.16 18.67 8.41
C LEU A 107 -1.65 18.94 8.25
N LEU A 108 -0.95 18.12 7.47
CA LEU A 108 0.51 18.15 7.37
C LEU A 108 1.01 18.93 6.14
N LEU A 109 0.26 18.87 5.03
CA LEU A 109 0.63 19.53 3.77
C LEU A 109 -0.17 20.82 3.55
N GLY A 110 -1.19 21.10 4.37
CA GLY A 110 -2.04 22.27 4.23
C GLY A 110 -2.95 22.22 2.99
N GLU A 111 -3.21 21.04 2.46
CA GLU A 111 -4.04 20.88 1.26
C GLU A 111 -5.51 21.22 1.55
N THR A 112 -6.10 22.04 0.69
CA THR A 112 -7.53 22.36 0.76
C THR A 112 -8.35 21.22 0.18
N ILE A 113 -9.11 20.52 1.03
CA ILE A 113 -10.07 19.52 0.58
C ILE A 113 -11.31 20.23 0.07
N ASP A 114 -11.49 20.25 -1.26
CA ASP A 114 -12.69 20.81 -1.86
C ASP A 114 -13.91 19.89 -1.65
N TRP A 115 -15.10 20.46 -1.91
CA TRP A 115 -16.35 19.75 -1.73
C TRP A 115 -16.48 18.50 -2.63
N ALA A 116 -15.90 18.54 -3.83
CA ALA A 116 -15.95 17.42 -4.76
C ALA A 116 -15.13 16.23 -4.24
N THR A 117 -13.94 16.48 -3.70
CA THR A 117 -13.05 15.49 -3.10
C THR A 117 -13.65 14.90 -1.84
N ALA A 118 -14.24 15.75 -0.98
CA ALA A 118 -14.96 15.29 0.21
C ALA A 118 -16.14 14.40 -0.17
N PHE A 119 -16.94 14.79 -1.17
CA PHE A 119 -18.08 14.01 -1.64
C PHE A 119 -17.67 12.68 -2.27
N ALA A 120 -16.64 12.67 -3.12
CA ALA A 120 -16.10 11.45 -3.71
C ALA A 120 -15.55 10.49 -2.64
N ALA A 121 -14.82 11.02 -1.65
CA ALA A 121 -14.34 10.22 -0.52
C ALA A 121 -15.50 9.59 0.26
N LEU A 122 -16.56 10.36 0.55
CA LEU A 122 -17.77 9.84 1.21
C LEU A 122 -18.47 8.77 0.39
N LEU A 123 -18.60 8.94 -0.93
CA LEU A 123 -19.19 7.93 -1.82
C LEU A 123 -18.37 6.64 -1.81
N VAL A 124 -17.04 6.72 -1.91
CA VAL A 124 -16.16 5.54 -1.88
C VAL A 124 -16.29 4.82 -0.54
N VAL A 125 -16.17 5.55 0.58
CA VAL A 125 -16.30 4.97 1.92
C VAL A 125 -17.70 4.36 2.13
N GLY A 126 -18.75 5.05 1.67
CA GLY A 126 -20.13 4.59 1.76
C GLY A 126 -20.40 3.33 0.95
N THR A 127 -19.94 3.28 -0.30
CA THR A 127 -20.07 2.11 -1.19
C THR A 127 -19.37 0.90 -0.59
N VAL A 128 -18.17 1.11 -0.05
CA VAL A 128 -17.41 0.09 0.65
C VAL A 128 -18.13 -0.37 1.92
N ALA A 129 -18.67 0.56 2.72
CA ALA A 129 -19.42 0.25 3.94
C ALA A 129 -20.70 -0.55 3.65
N LEU A 130 -21.41 -0.24 2.57
CA LEU A 130 -22.59 -0.96 2.10
C LEU A 130 -22.24 -2.37 1.60
N GLY A 131 -21.21 -2.49 0.76
CA GLY A 131 -20.73 -3.79 0.26
C GLY A 131 -20.33 -4.75 1.38
N ARG A 132 -19.87 -4.23 2.52
CA ARG A 132 -19.60 -5.04 3.73
C ARG A 132 -20.85 -5.59 4.40
N ARG A 133 -21.95 -4.84 4.42
CA ARG A 133 -23.20 -5.26 5.08
C ARG A 133 -23.88 -6.40 4.32
N VAL A 134 -23.76 -6.41 3.00
CA VAL A 134 -24.35 -7.45 2.12
C VAL A 134 -23.61 -8.79 2.23
N ARG A 135 -22.35 -8.79 2.71
CA ARG A 135 -21.49 -9.98 2.79
C ARG A 135 -21.35 -10.56 4.20
N ARG A 136 -21.99 -9.94 5.21
CA ARG A 136 -22.21 -10.52 6.54
C ARG A 136 -23.51 -11.30 6.53
#